data_AF-A0A7X9KG31-F1
#
_entry.id   AF-A0A7X9KG31-F1
#
_cell.length_a   1.000
_cell.length_b   1.000
_cell.length_c   1.000
_cell.angle_alpha   90.00
_cell.angle_beta   90.00
_cell.angle_gamma   90.00
#
_symmetry.space_group_name_H-M   'P 1'
#
loop_
_entity.id
_entity.type
_entity.pdbx_description
1 polymer ?
#
loop_
_entity_poly.entity_id
_entity_poly.type
_entity_poly.pdbx_seq_one_letter_code
_entity_poly.pdbx_strand_id
1 'polypeptide(L)'
;PDESFGHRAAAAARARPSPNGAIGAGTGARARGMQGGVGTASTVLPNGVVVSALAVVNSAGTVIDPATGLPWMPGAMALRSPSASDRRALRAHLSAATPPLNTTIGVVATTAALSKAECNKLASVAHDGLARAIRPVHSMLDGDTIFAVATGRDDLGSLVDVAAVDEPPVRVRLRWLNALLEAGADCFAAACTNAIVHAVGNDGAPAYRDLCPTAFGHAM
;
A
#
# COMPACT_ATOMS: atom_id res chain seq x y z
N PRO A 1 19.50 4.97 -10.79
CA PRO A 1 19.37 6.27 -10.10
C PRO A 1 20.74 6.65 -9.53
N ASP A 2 21.07 7.94 -9.50
CA ASP A 2 22.30 8.46 -8.87
C ASP A 2 21.95 9.38 -7.68
N GLU A 3 22.96 9.95 -7.02
CA GLU A 3 22.79 10.89 -5.90
C GLU A 3 21.86 12.07 -6.23
N SER A 4 21.99 12.62 -7.45
CA SER A 4 21.23 13.79 -7.87
C SER A 4 19.71 13.50 -7.93
N PHE A 5 19.32 12.26 -8.23
CA PHE A 5 17.91 11.85 -8.19
C PHE A 5 17.36 11.95 -6.77
N GLY A 6 18.12 11.47 -5.77
CA GLY A 6 17.73 11.55 -4.37
C GLY A 6 17.59 12.99 -3.88
N HIS A 7 18.57 13.84 -4.20
CA HIS A 7 18.53 15.25 -3.84
C HIS A 7 17.33 15.98 -4.46
N ARG A 8 17.08 15.79 -5.76
CA ARG A 8 15.91 16.38 -6.44
C ARG A 8 14.59 15.88 -5.86
N ALA A 9 14.48 14.59 -5.56
CA ALA A 9 13.27 14.02 -4.96
C ALA A 9 12.99 14.64 -3.59
N ALA A 10 14.00 14.79 -2.74
CA ALA A 10 13.88 15.44 -1.44
C ALA A 10 13.49 16.92 -1.58
N ALA A 11 14.16 17.67 -2.47
CA ALA A 11 13.86 19.08 -2.73
C ALA A 11 12.46 19.30 -3.33
N ALA A 12 11.91 18.32 -4.05
CA ALA A 12 10.57 18.34 -4.63
C ALA A 12 9.47 17.85 -3.68
N ALA A 13 9.80 17.32 -2.50
CA ALA A 13 8.80 16.80 -1.55
C ALA A 13 7.84 17.91 -1.09
N ARG A 14 6.53 17.66 -1.10
CA ARG A 14 5.48 18.60 -0.68
C ARG A 14 4.42 17.89 0.14
N ALA A 15 3.78 18.61 1.07
CA ALA A 15 2.61 18.16 1.80
C ALA A 15 1.33 18.30 0.95
N ARG A 16 1.30 17.65 -0.21
CA ARG A 16 0.14 17.62 -1.12
C ARG A 16 -0.09 16.18 -1.60
N PRO A 17 -1.32 15.81 -1.99
CA PRO A 17 -1.58 14.52 -2.60
C PRO A 17 -0.64 14.31 -3.80
N SER A 18 0.05 13.17 -3.81
CA SER A 18 0.88 12.74 -4.93
C SER A 18 0.04 11.85 -5.85
N PRO A 19 0.28 11.91 -7.18
CA PRO A 19 -0.31 10.92 -8.07
C PRO A 19 0.21 9.51 -7.72
N ASN A 20 -0.64 8.51 -7.89
CA ASN A 20 -0.24 7.10 -7.83
C ASN A 20 0.27 6.64 -9.22
N GLY A 21 0.97 5.52 -9.27
CA GLY A 21 1.43 4.86 -10.50
C GLY A 21 2.94 5.03 -10.76
N ALA A 22 3.32 5.14 -12.05
CA ALA A 22 4.70 5.04 -12.52
C ALA A 22 5.54 6.33 -12.30
N ILE A 23 5.58 6.83 -11.07
CA ILE A 23 6.33 8.05 -10.68
C ILE A 23 7.47 7.73 -9.72
N GLY A 24 8.54 8.53 -9.73
CA GLY A 24 9.66 8.39 -8.79
C GLY A 24 10.21 6.97 -8.74
N ALA A 25 10.25 6.37 -7.55
CA ALA A 25 10.69 4.99 -7.36
C ALA A 25 9.78 3.95 -8.07
N GLY A 26 8.53 4.29 -8.33
CA GLY A 26 7.57 3.45 -9.04
C GLY A 26 7.71 3.47 -10.57
N THR A 27 8.52 4.36 -11.15
CA THR A 27 8.61 4.53 -12.61
C THR A 27 9.02 3.24 -13.34
N GLY A 28 9.96 2.47 -12.79
CA GLY A 28 10.39 1.18 -13.34
C GLY A 28 9.84 -0.04 -12.59
N ALA A 29 8.93 0.16 -11.64
CA ALA A 29 8.43 -0.91 -10.78
C ALA A 29 7.54 -1.88 -11.56
N ARG A 30 7.61 -3.16 -11.24
CA ARG A 30 6.81 -4.23 -11.84
C ARG A 30 6.20 -5.14 -10.78
N ALA A 31 4.95 -5.52 -10.94
CA ALA A 31 4.25 -6.46 -10.08
C ALA A 31 3.80 -7.67 -10.89
N ARG A 32 4.47 -8.81 -10.73
CA ARG A 32 4.24 -10.03 -11.54
C ARG A 32 4.20 -9.74 -13.05
N GLY A 33 5.14 -8.93 -13.53
CA GLY A 33 5.25 -8.56 -14.95
C GLY A 33 4.20 -7.55 -15.44
N MET A 34 3.23 -7.15 -14.61
CA MET A 34 2.42 -5.95 -14.87
C MET A 34 3.19 -4.72 -14.40
N GLN A 35 2.78 -3.55 -14.87
CA GLN A 35 3.30 -2.29 -14.38
C GLN A 35 2.95 -2.14 -12.89
N GLY A 36 3.99 -1.93 -12.08
CA GLY A 36 3.91 -1.57 -10.67
C GLY A 36 3.79 -0.07 -10.48
N GLY A 37 4.07 0.42 -9.27
CA GLY A 37 4.07 1.86 -9.05
C GLY A 37 4.13 2.28 -7.60
N VAL A 38 3.94 3.58 -7.40
CA VAL A 38 3.70 4.20 -6.10
C VAL A 38 2.21 4.20 -5.81
N GLY A 39 1.83 3.83 -4.60
CA GLY A 39 0.46 3.95 -4.11
C GLY A 39 0.44 4.53 -2.71
N THR A 40 -0.58 5.33 -2.41
CA THR A 40 -0.83 5.85 -1.06
C THR A 40 -2.23 5.55 -0.60
N ALA A 41 -2.42 5.41 0.71
CA ALA A 41 -3.73 5.34 1.36
C ALA A 41 -3.66 5.92 2.77
N SER A 42 -4.78 6.39 3.31
CA SER A 42 -4.85 6.97 4.64
C SER A 42 -6.22 6.73 5.27
N THR A 43 -6.25 6.70 6.60
CA THR A 43 -7.48 6.70 7.38
C THR A 43 -7.34 7.61 8.60
N VAL A 44 -8.47 8.05 9.14
CA VAL A 44 -8.56 8.79 10.39
C VAL A 44 -9.29 7.89 11.38
N LEU A 45 -8.62 7.58 12.50
CA LEU A 45 -9.21 6.81 13.58
C LEU A 45 -10.30 7.64 14.28
N PRO A 46 -11.24 7.00 15.00
CA PRO A 46 -12.31 7.72 15.72
C PRO A 46 -11.81 8.80 16.70
N ASN A 47 -10.59 8.66 17.23
CA ASN A 47 -9.95 9.63 18.12
C ASN A 47 -9.20 10.76 17.37
N GLY A 48 -9.32 10.85 16.05
CA GLY A 48 -8.69 11.88 15.22
C GLY A 48 -7.25 11.59 14.79
N VAL A 49 -6.64 10.51 15.28
CA VAL A 49 -5.29 10.10 14.85
C VAL A 49 -5.32 9.72 13.38
N VAL A 50 -4.37 10.24 12.61
CA VAL A 50 -4.21 9.89 11.20
C VAL A 50 -3.18 8.78 11.07
N VAL A 51 -3.51 7.78 10.26
CA VAL A 51 -2.60 6.73 9.80
C VAL A 51 -2.56 6.78 8.29
N SER A 52 -1.38 6.69 7.71
CA SER A 52 -1.17 6.75 6.26
C SER A 52 -0.07 5.80 5.84
N ALA A 53 -0.16 5.29 4.63
CA ALA A 53 0.85 4.43 4.03
C ALA A 53 1.20 4.91 2.63
N LEU A 54 2.47 4.72 2.29
CA LEU A 54 3.00 4.82 0.92
C LEU A 54 3.73 3.51 0.62
N ALA A 55 3.42 2.90 -0.52
CA ALA A 55 4.06 1.68 -1.00
C ALA A 55 4.59 1.90 -2.42
N VAL A 56 5.78 1.38 -2.69
CA VAL A 56 6.34 1.21 -4.03
C VAL A 56 6.30 -0.28 -4.33
N VAL A 57 5.36 -0.69 -5.18
CA VAL A 57 5.09 -2.10 -5.46
C VAL A 57 5.90 -2.55 -6.67
N ASN A 58 7.03 -3.20 -6.40
CA ASN A 58 7.84 -3.93 -7.38
C ASN A 58 7.93 -5.40 -6.95
N SER A 59 6.84 -6.17 -6.99
CA SER A 59 6.72 -7.47 -6.33
C SER A 59 6.87 -8.68 -7.27
N ALA A 60 7.44 -9.78 -6.75
CA ALA A 60 7.42 -11.08 -7.44
C ALA A 60 6.00 -11.66 -7.53
N GLY A 61 5.19 -11.40 -6.51
CA GLY A 61 3.78 -11.74 -6.46
C GLY A 61 2.87 -10.75 -7.19
N THR A 62 1.60 -11.12 -7.28
CA THR A 62 0.54 -10.31 -7.88
C THR A 62 -0.37 -9.71 -6.81
N VAL A 63 -0.78 -8.46 -7.04
CA VAL A 63 -1.82 -7.77 -6.24
C VAL A 63 -3.23 -8.17 -6.67
N ILE A 64 -3.36 -8.66 -7.91
CA ILE A 64 -4.63 -9.06 -8.51
C ILE A 64 -4.79 -10.57 -8.36
N ASP A 65 -5.94 -11.00 -7.85
CA ASP A 65 -6.36 -12.39 -7.80
C ASP A 65 -6.59 -12.91 -9.23
N PRO A 66 -5.80 -13.90 -9.70
CA PRO A 66 -5.97 -14.46 -11.05
C PRO A 66 -7.31 -15.16 -11.29
N ALA A 67 -8.02 -15.57 -10.23
CA ALA A 67 -9.31 -16.23 -10.34
C ALA A 67 -10.43 -15.24 -10.66
N THR A 68 -10.54 -14.18 -9.85
CA THR A 68 -11.59 -13.15 -9.98
C THR A 68 -11.20 -12.00 -10.91
N GLY A 69 -9.91 -11.77 -11.11
CA GLY A 69 -9.37 -10.61 -11.80
C GLY A 69 -9.48 -9.31 -11.00
N LEU A 70 -9.82 -9.37 -9.71
CA LEU A 70 -9.90 -8.22 -8.80
C LEU A 70 -8.71 -8.20 -7.84
N PRO A 71 -8.39 -7.05 -7.21
CA PRO A 71 -7.37 -7.03 -6.16
C PRO A 71 -7.73 -7.97 -5.00
N TRP A 72 -6.74 -8.60 -4.37
CA TRP A 72 -6.95 -9.36 -3.13
C TRP A 72 -7.59 -8.51 -2.04
N MET A 73 -7.20 -7.23 -1.98
CA MET A 73 -7.75 -6.22 -1.08
C MET A 73 -8.26 -5.03 -1.92
N PRO A 74 -9.54 -5.00 -2.33
CA PRO A 74 -10.06 -3.97 -3.23
C PRO A 74 -10.10 -2.55 -2.62
N GLY A 75 -10.00 -2.44 -1.29
CA GLY A 75 -10.09 -1.16 -0.58
C GLY A 75 -11.43 -0.47 -0.82
N ALA A 76 -11.43 0.86 -0.84
CA ALA A 76 -12.63 1.68 -1.09
C ALA A 76 -12.99 1.84 -2.58
N MET A 77 -12.31 1.14 -3.48
CA MET A 77 -12.42 1.36 -4.92
C MET A 77 -13.55 0.54 -5.55
N ALA A 78 -14.40 1.21 -6.33
CA ALA A 78 -15.52 0.58 -7.01
C ALA A 78 -15.09 -0.08 -8.33
N LEU A 79 -14.39 -1.22 -8.25
CA LEU A 79 -14.13 -2.08 -9.40
C LEU A 79 -15.30 -3.04 -9.66
N ARG A 80 -15.58 -3.30 -10.93
CA ARG A 80 -16.56 -4.31 -11.37
C ARG A 80 -15.85 -5.64 -11.61
N SER A 81 -16.58 -6.73 -11.48
CA SER A 81 -16.09 -8.04 -11.92
C SER A 81 -15.67 -7.98 -13.40
N PRO A 82 -14.38 -8.22 -13.73
CA PRO A 82 -13.91 -8.17 -15.11
C PRO A 82 -14.59 -9.25 -15.96
N SER A 83 -14.66 -9.04 -17.27
CA SER A 83 -15.21 -10.00 -18.23
C SER A 83 -14.44 -11.32 -18.24
N ALA A 84 -15.03 -12.39 -18.77
CA ALA A 84 -14.32 -13.66 -18.91
C ALA A 84 -13.10 -13.57 -19.85
N SER A 85 -13.12 -12.63 -20.81
CA SER A 85 -12.00 -12.38 -21.72
C SER A 85 -10.83 -11.71 -20.98
N ASP A 86 -11.12 -10.64 -20.24
CA ASP A 86 -10.16 -9.90 -19.42
C ASP A 86 -9.46 -10.82 -18.42
N ARG A 87 -10.22 -11.65 -17.70
CA ARG A 87 -9.66 -12.62 -16.75
C ARG A 87 -8.74 -13.64 -17.44
N ARG A 88 -9.02 -14.00 -18.70
CA ARG A 88 -8.17 -14.91 -19.48
C ARG A 88 -6.87 -14.23 -19.90
N ALA A 89 -6.94 -12.98 -20.37
CA ALA A 89 -5.78 -12.18 -20.73
C ALA A 89 -4.85 -11.97 -19.53
N LEU A 90 -5.42 -11.59 -18.38
CA LEU A 90 -4.71 -11.46 -17.11
C LEU A 90 -3.99 -12.77 -16.73
N ARG A 91 -4.70 -13.91 -16.72
CA ARG A 91 -4.09 -15.20 -16.35
C ARG A 91 -2.97 -15.63 -17.30
N ALA A 92 -3.13 -15.38 -18.60
CA ALA A 92 -2.09 -15.67 -19.59
C ALA A 92 -0.83 -14.83 -19.31
N HIS A 93 -1.00 -13.53 -19.03
CA HIS A 93 0.09 -12.63 -18.68
C HIS A 93 0.83 -13.05 -17.41
N LEU A 94 0.09 -13.27 -16.31
CA LEU A 94 0.67 -13.61 -15.01
C LEU A 94 1.41 -14.97 -15.01
N SER A 95 0.98 -15.90 -15.88
CA SER A 95 1.62 -17.21 -16.06
C SER A 95 2.93 -17.13 -16.86
N ALA A 96 3.01 -16.20 -17.82
CA ALA A 96 4.21 -16.01 -18.65
C ALA A 96 5.28 -15.15 -17.96
N ALA A 97 4.91 -14.37 -16.95
CA ALA A 97 5.82 -13.47 -16.26
C ALA A 97 6.89 -14.23 -15.45
N THR A 98 8.16 -14.02 -15.78
CA THR A 98 9.32 -14.47 -14.99
C THR A 98 10.01 -13.24 -14.39
N PRO A 99 9.72 -12.89 -13.13
CA PRO A 99 10.31 -11.70 -12.54
C PRO A 99 11.73 -12.00 -12.01
N PRO A 100 12.72 -11.12 -12.25
CA PRO A 100 14.13 -11.39 -11.93
C PRO A 100 14.42 -11.26 -10.42
N LEU A 101 14.38 -10.04 -9.89
CA LEU A 101 14.53 -9.68 -8.47
C LEU A 101 13.52 -8.57 -8.17
N ASN A 102 12.90 -8.63 -7.00
CA ASN A 102 11.75 -7.81 -6.67
C ASN A 102 11.90 -7.22 -5.25
N THR A 103 11.18 -6.15 -4.95
CA THR A 103 11.20 -5.42 -3.68
C THR A 103 9.92 -4.60 -3.55
N THR A 104 9.09 -4.87 -2.56
CA THR A 104 8.08 -3.89 -2.12
C THR A 104 8.67 -3.06 -0.98
N ILE A 105 8.84 -1.76 -1.20
CA ILE A 105 9.34 -0.84 -0.18
C ILE A 105 8.27 0.18 0.18
N GLY A 106 8.14 0.52 1.45
CA GLY A 106 7.16 1.53 1.83
C GLY A 106 7.35 2.13 3.21
N VAL A 107 6.46 3.05 3.53
CA VAL A 107 6.43 3.77 4.80
C VAL A 107 4.99 3.78 5.32
N VAL A 108 4.81 3.49 6.61
CA VAL A 108 3.60 3.81 7.36
C VAL A 108 3.90 5.00 8.26
N ALA A 109 3.11 6.07 8.11
CA ALA A 109 3.22 7.28 8.89
C ALA A 109 1.99 7.46 9.77
N THR A 110 2.19 7.96 10.99
CA THR A 110 1.10 8.33 11.88
C THR A 110 1.39 9.62 12.62
N THR A 111 0.32 10.28 13.04
CA THR A 111 0.40 11.50 13.84
C THR A 111 0.53 11.21 15.33
N ALA A 112 0.28 9.95 15.74
CA ALA A 112 0.42 9.50 17.11
C ALA A 112 1.85 9.65 17.67
N ALA A 113 1.96 9.85 18.98
CA ALA A 113 3.20 9.76 19.74
C ALA A 113 3.54 8.31 20.06
N LEU A 114 4.45 7.75 19.26
CA LEU A 114 4.97 6.40 19.40
C LEU A 114 6.45 6.43 19.79
N SER A 115 6.83 5.50 20.67
CA SER A 115 8.22 5.15 20.93
C SER A 115 8.84 4.42 19.73
N LYS A 116 10.17 4.31 19.71
CA LYS A 116 10.89 3.53 18.67
C LYS A 116 10.42 2.07 18.59
N ALA A 117 10.12 1.45 19.74
CA ALA A 117 9.63 0.09 19.80
C ALA A 117 8.21 -0.05 19.23
N GLU A 118 7.32 0.90 19.53
CA GLU A 118 5.97 0.94 18.95
C GLU A 118 6.00 1.22 17.43
N CYS A 119 6.91 2.09 16.96
CA CYS A 119 7.14 2.26 15.52
C CYS A 119 7.65 0.96 14.88
N ASN A 120 8.61 0.27 15.49
CA ASN A 120 9.08 -1.01 14.97
C ASN A 120 7.94 -2.03 14.87
N LYS A 121 7.06 -2.10 15.89
CA LYS A 121 5.87 -2.95 15.86
C LYS A 121 4.89 -2.54 14.75
N LEU A 122 4.68 -1.24 14.54
CA LEU A 122 3.85 -0.73 13.45
C LEU A 122 4.39 -1.14 12.08
N ALA A 123 5.71 -1.01 11.87
CA ALA A 123 6.36 -1.48 10.65
C ALA A 123 6.16 -2.99 10.48
N SER A 124 6.34 -3.80 11.52
CA SER A 124 6.12 -5.25 11.45
C SER A 124 4.67 -5.61 11.12
N VAL A 125 3.68 -4.97 11.76
CA VAL A 125 2.26 -5.24 11.49
C VAL A 125 1.86 -4.78 10.08
N ALA A 126 2.49 -3.74 9.55
CA ALA A 126 2.27 -3.33 8.16
C ALA A 126 2.66 -4.41 7.13
N HIS A 127 3.59 -5.32 7.47
CA HIS A 127 3.88 -6.49 6.62
C HIS A 127 2.70 -7.46 6.53
N ASP A 128 1.77 -7.48 7.49
CA ASP A 128 0.52 -8.24 7.38
C ASP A 128 -0.36 -7.63 6.27
N GLY A 129 -0.38 -6.30 6.16
CA GLY A 129 -1.05 -5.58 5.07
C GLY A 129 -0.47 -5.91 3.70
N LEU A 130 0.87 -5.95 3.61
CA LEU A 130 1.59 -6.40 2.42
C LEU A 130 1.18 -7.83 2.03
N ALA A 131 1.14 -8.76 2.98
CA ALA A 131 0.76 -10.15 2.75
C ALA A 131 -0.72 -10.35 2.37
N ARG A 132 -1.62 -9.47 2.83
CA ARG A 132 -3.02 -9.45 2.39
C ARG A 132 -3.17 -8.93 0.96
N ALA A 133 -2.36 -7.95 0.58
CA ALA A 133 -2.49 -7.28 -0.72
C ALA A 133 -1.71 -7.98 -1.85
N ILE A 134 -0.64 -8.71 -1.55
CA ILE A 134 0.25 -9.30 -2.56
C ILE A 134 0.42 -10.80 -2.31
N ARG A 135 0.40 -11.61 -3.37
CA ARG A 135 0.62 -13.06 -3.25
C ARG A 135 1.48 -13.64 -4.38
N PRO A 136 2.54 -14.41 -4.07
CA PRO A 136 3.23 -14.50 -2.77
C PRO A 136 4.02 -13.21 -2.42
N VAL A 137 4.46 -13.09 -1.17
CA VAL A 137 5.37 -12.05 -0.65
C VAL A 137 6.52 -12.69 0.11
N HIS A 138 7.53 -11.91 0.49
CA HIS A 138 8.65 -12.34 1.34
C HIS A 138 9.40 -13.56 0.78
N SER A 139 9.42 -13.74 -0.54
CA SER A 139 10.25 -14.77 -1.14
C SER A 139 11.73 -14.42 -0.97
N MET A 140 12.61 -15.39 -1.17
CA MET A 140 14.07 -15.15 -1.15
C MET A 140 14.56 -14.18 -2.25
N LEU A 141 13.67 -13.81 -3.18
CA LEU A 141 13.94 -12.84 -4.26
C LEU A 141 13.25 -11.49 -4.01
N ASP A 142 12.57 -11.33 -2.86
CA ASP A 142 11.89 -10.10 -2.45
C ASP A 142 12.68 -9.39 -1.35
N GLY A 143 13.02 -8.12 -1.60
CA GLY A 143 13.64 -7.22 -0.62
C GLY A 143 12.65 -6.46 0.26
N ASP A 144 11.49 -7.05 0.57
CA ASP A 144 10.35 -6.33 1.16
C ASP A 144 10.73 -5.60 2.46
N THR A 145 10.51 -4.28 2.50
CA THR A 145 10.94 -3.42 3.62
C THR A 145 9.90 -2.33 3.90
N ILE A 146 9.42 -2.26 5.14
CA ILE A 146 8.51 -1.21 5.58
C ILE A 146 9.13 -0.41 6.72
N PHE A 147 9.14 0.92 6.59
CA PHE A 147 9.53 1.84 7.66
C PHE A 147 8.28 2.40 8.35
N ALA A 148 8.39 2.69 9.64
CA ALA A 148 7.34 3.39 10.38
C ALA A 148 7.84 4.75 10.88
N VAL A 149 7.02 5.77 10.73
CA VAL A 149 7.31 7.15 11.18
C VAL A 149 6.16 7.68 12.00
N ALA A 150 6.47 8.27 13.16
CA ALA A 150 5.51 8.92 14.04
C ALA A 150 5.88 10.40 14.15
N THR A 151 4.94 11.31 13.85
CA THR A 151 5.21 12.76 13.98
C THR A 151 5.07 13.26 15.41
N GLY A 152 4.49 12.46 16.32
CA GLY A 152 4.42 12.79 17.75
C GLY A 152 3.44 13.90 18.11
N ARG A 153 2.42 14.16 17.28
CA ARG A 153 1.44 15.22 17.51
C ARG A 153 0.36 14.82 18.50
N ASP A 154 -0.10 13.57 18.42
CA ASP A 154 -1.29 13.12 19.14
C ASP A 154 -0.93 12.07 20.19
N ASP A 155 -1.17 12.34 21.46
CA ASP A 155 -0.91 11.39 22.54
C ASP A 155 -2.08 10.42 22.74
N LEU A 156 -1.86 9.15 22.40
CA LEU A 156 -2.86 8.08 22.49
C LEU A 156 -3.44 7.87 23.90
N GLY A 157 -2.74 8.30 24.96
CA GLY A 157 -3.22 8.18 26.34
C GLY A 157 -4.13 9.31 26.80
N SER A 158 -4.14 10.45 26.10
CA SER A 158 -4.87 11.67 26.50
C SER A 158 -5.99 12.07 25.54
N LEU A 159 -6.09 11.42 24.37
CA LEU A 159 -7.23 11.59 23.47
C LEU A 159 -8.49 11.01 24.13
N VAL A 160 -9.39 11.90 24.51
CA VAL A 160 -10.62 11.59 25.23
C VAL A 160 -11.52 10.73 24.34
N ASP A 161 -11.81 9.53 24.82
CA ASP A 161 -12.84 8.68 24.22
C ASP A 161 -14.17 9.00 24.90
N VAL A 162 -15.09 9.61 24.15
CA VAL A 162 -16.44 9.96 24.64
C VAL A 162 -17.24 8.72 25.09
N ALA A 163 -16.81 7.51 24.73
CA ALA A 163 -17.42 6.24 25.14
C ALA A 163 -16.77 5.59 26.37
N ALA A 164 -15.62 6.08 26.85
CA ALA A 164 -14.82 5.42 27.90
C ALA A 164 -14.86 6.16 29.24
N VAL A 165 -16.07 6.41 29.75
CA VAL A 165 -16.23 6.86 31.15
C VAL A 165 -15.68 5.74 32.06
N ASP A 166 -14.67 6.04 32.88
CA ASP A 166 -14.01 5.18 33.89
C ASP A 166 -12.90 4.18 33.46
N GLU A 167 -12.34 4.26 32.26
CA GLU A 167 -11.24 3.37 31.86
C GLU A 167 -9.83 3.89 32.27
N PRO A 168 -8.95 3.05 32.86
CA PRO A 168 -7.58 3.46 33.18
C PRO A 168 -6.77 3.88 31.94
N PRO A 169 -5.95 4.95 32.00
CA PRO A 169 -5.22 5.48 30.83
C PRO A 169 -4.36 4.46 30.08
N VAL A 170 -3.79 3.47 30.78
CA VAL A 170 -3.00 2.40 30.16
C VAL A 170 -3.84 1.52 29.23
N ARG A 171 -5.10 1.25 29.58
CA ARG A 171 -6.00 0.42 28.75
C ARG A 171 -6.51 1.21 27.55
N VAL A 172 -6.80 2.50 27.73
CA VAL A 172 -7.12 3.44 26.65
C VAL A 172 -5.99 3.49 25.62
N ARG A 173 -4.74 3.69 26.07
CA ARG A 173 -3.56 3.69 25.18
C ARG A 173 -3.43 2.37 24.42
N LEU A 174 -3.56 1.23 25.10
CA LEU A 174 -3.43 -0.08 24.45
C LEU A 174 -4.52 -0.32 23.40
N ARG A 175 -5.77 0.09 23.65
CA ARG A 175 -6.85 0.03 22.66
C ARG A 175 -6.47 0.85 21.42
N TRP A 176 -6.09 2.11 21.61
CA TRP A 176 -5.75 2.98 20.49
C TRP A 176 -4.49 2.55 19.75
N LEU A 177 -3.50 1.99 20.46
CA LEU A 177 -2.32 1.42 19.83
C LEU A 177 -2.70 0.23 18.93
N ASN A 178 -3.56 -0.68 19.40
CA ASN A 178 -4.01 -1.80 18.57
C ASN A 178 -4.82 -1.35 17.35
N ALA A 179 -5.74 -0.39 17.52
CA ALA A 179 -6.49 0.18 16.40
C ALA A 179 -5.57 0.86 15.38
N LEU A 180 -4.51 1.54 15.84
CA LEU A 180 -3.49 2.14 14.99
C LEU A 180 -2.68 1.08 14.24
N LEU A 181 -2.27 -0.01 14.91
CA LEU A 181 -1.54 -1.11 14.28
C LEU A 181 -2.38 -1.77 13.17
N GLU A 182 -3.65 -2.06 13.44
CA GLU A 182 -4.61 -2.59 12.46
C GLU A 182 -4.77 -1.64 11.26
N ALA A 183 -5.05 -0.37 11.53
CA ALA A 183 -5.15 0.66 10.49
C ALA A 183 -3.86 0.81 9.68
N GLY A 184 -2.69 0.58 10.28
CA GLY A 184 -1.40 0.55 9.60
C GLY A 184 -1.32 -0.56 8.56
N ALA A 185 -1.74 -1.78 8.91
CA ALA A 185 -1.81 -2.89 7.98
C ALA A 185 -2.83 -2.61 6.85
N ASP A 186 -4.02 -2.12 7.19
CA ASP A 186 -5.07 -1.87 6.20
C ASP A 186 -4.70 -0.74 5.23
N CYS A 187 -4.10 0.34 5.73
CA CYS A 187 -3.57 1.40 4.89
C CYS A 187 -2.47 0.88 3.97
N PHE A 188 -1.56 0.03 4.46
CA PHE A 188 -0.49 -0.50 3.62
C PHE A 188 -1.02 -1.43 2.53
N ALA A 189 -2.01 -2.26 2.85
CA ALA A 189 -2.70 -3.10 1.88
C ALA A 189 -3.38 -2.25 0.79
N ALA A 190 -4.14 -1.23 1.20
CA ALA A 190 -4.81 -0.31 0.27
C ALA A 190 -3.81 0.48 -0.58
N ALA A 191 -2.68 0.91 -0.02
CA ALA A 191 -1.61 1.57 -0.77
C ALA A 191 -1.03 0.64 -1.85
N CYS A 192 -0.83 -0.65 -1.55
CA CYS A 192 -0.37 -1.63 -2.55
C CYS A 192 -1.39 -1.81 -3.68
N THR A 193 -2.69 -1.88 -3.36
CA THR A 193 -3.76 -1.94 -4.37
C THR A 193 -3.78 -0.68 -5.24
N ASN A 194 -3.70 0.50 -4.63
CA ASN A 194 -3.70 1.78 -5.33
C ASN A 194 -2.50 1.91 -6.27
N ALA A 195 -1.33 1.36 -5.89
CA ALA A 195 -0.13 1.38 -6.72
C ALA A 195 -0.34 0.67 -8.07
N ILE A 196 -1.10 -0.43 -8.09
CA ILE A 196 -1.33 -1.24 -9.29
C ILE A 196 -2.52 -0.74 -10.10
N VAL A 197 -3.62 -0.40 -9.44
CA VAL A 197 -4.85 -0.05 -10.15
C VAL A 197 -4.77 1.33 -10.81
N HIS A 198 -4.00 2.25 -10.21
CA HIS A 198 -3.71 3.55 -10.82
C HIS A 198 -2.45 3.57 -11.69
N ALA A 199 -1.73 2.45 -11.82
CA ALA A 199 -0.62 2.35 -12.74
C ALA A 199 -1.07 2.59 -14.18
N VAL A 200 -0.20 3.23 -14.95
CA VAL A 200 -0.30 3.40 -16.41
C VAL A 200 0.87 2.63 -17.00
N GLY A 201 0.60 1.78 -18.00
CA GLY A 201 1.62 0.93 -18.61
C GLY A 201 2.77 1.74 -19.19
N ASN A 202 3.95 1.14 -19.24
CA ASN A 202 5.12 1.68 -19.94
C ASN A 202 5.64 0.67 -20.96
N ASP A 203 6.63 1.09 -21.76
CA ASP A 203 7.28 0.23 -22.75
C ASP A 203 7.99 -0.94 -22.04
N GLY A 204 7.27 -2.06 -21.93
CA GLY A 204 7.77 -3.30 -21.33
C GLY A 204 6.89 -3.93 -20.25
N ALA A 205 5.80 -3.29 -19.81
CA ALA A 205 4.82 -3.90 -18.91
C ALA A 205 3.41 -3.28 -19.05
N PRO A 206 2.35 -4.08 -19.32
CA PRO A 206 0.98 -3.57 -19.34
C PRO A 206 0.53 -3.21 -17.93
N ALA A 207 -0.29 -2.18 -17.79
CA ALA A 207 -1.01 -1.91 -16.55
C ALA A 207 -2.19 -2.88 -16.38
N TYR A 208 -2.66 -3.01 -15.14
CA TYR A 208 -3.85 -3.81 -14.83
C TYR A 208 -5.07 -3.40 -15.67
N ARG A 209 -5.26 -2.10 -15.92
CA ARG A 209 -6.35 -1.58 -16.77
C ARG A 209 -6.27 -2.00 -18.24
N ASP A 210 -5.08 -2.32 -18.73
CA ASP A 210 -4.89 -2.76 -20.12
C ASP A 210 -5.29 -4.24 -20.26
N LEU A 211 -5.10 -5.03 -19.21
CA LEU A 211 -5.48 -6.44 -19.15
C LEU A 211 -6.93 -6.67 -18.73
N CYS A 212 -7.47 -5.77 -17.89
CA CYS A 212 -8.83 -5.85 -17.35
C CYS A 212 -9.60 -4.52 -17.50
N PRO A 213 -9.76 -3.99 -18.72
CA PRO A 213 -10.45 -2.71 -18.93
C PRO A 213 -11.90 -2.72 -18.43
N THR A 214 -12.59 -3.86 -18.51
CA THR A 214 -14.00 -3.96 -18.09
C THR A 214 -14.21 -3.82 -16.58
N ALA A 215 -13.13 -3.95 -15.78
CA ALA A 215 -13.17 -3.73 -14.34
C ALA A 215 -13.48 -2.28 -13.97
N PHE A 216 -13.15 -1.33 -14.85
CA PHE A 216 -13.30 0.11 -14.60
C PHE A 216 -14.63 0.68 -15.13
N GLY A 217 -15.46 -0.17 -15.76
CA GLY A 217 -16.60 0.29 -16.55
C GLY A 217 -16.20 0.74 -17.95
N HIS A 218 -17.19 1.07 -18.79
CA HIS A 218 -16.88 1.67 -20.09
C HIS A 218 -16.38 3.09 -19.82
N ALA A 219 -15.13 3.37 -20.19
CA ALA A 219 -14.73 4.75 -20.45
C ALA A 219 -15.68 5.27 -21.54
N MET A 220 -16.46 6.30 -21.23
CA MET A 220 -17.03 7.15 -22.27
C MET A 220 -15.92 7.98 -22.88
#